data_AF-A0A5C6G207-F1
#
_entry.id   AF-A0A5C6G207-F1
#
_cell.length_a   1.000
_cell.length_b   1.000
_cell.length_c   1.000
_cell.angle_alpha   90.00
_cell.angle_beta   90.00
_cell.angle_gamma   90.00
#
_symmetry.space_group_name_H-M   'P 1'
#
loop_
_entity.id
_entity.type
_entity.pdbx_description
1 polymer ?
#
loop_
_entity_poly.entity_id
_entity_poly.type
_entity_poly.pdbx_seq_one_letter_code
_entity_poly.pdbx_strand_id
1 'polypeptide(L)'
;MPWRNAPDIDFDEQPQYRWPSWRVDYKLEDLFGELHEKFNTVPIFIQDPDAFHHDVAELAGDAPSKEVFLAKLQERKSQRLEELRNFEENLTALIITGFNRLLDPQMKAFVHLCNSASFDSLIAFWATFLGPNKYGTEPSLGLSILCTSMASFR
;
A
#
# COMPACT_ATOMS: atom_id res chain seq x y z
N MET A 1 -3.69 0.29 5.04
CA MET A 1 -4.10 1.09 3.90
C MET A 1 -5.36 0.41 3.41
N PRO A 2 -6.54 1.04 3.41
CA PRO A 2 -7.76 0.27 3.17
C PRO A 2 -7.91 0.00 1.67
N TRP A 3 -7.54 -1.21 1.26
CA TRP A 3 -8.44 -2.09 0.50
C TRP A 3 -8.17 -3.51 0.97
N ARG A 4 -8.82 -3.92 2.07
CA ARG A 4 -8.74 -5.32 2.56
C ARG A 4 -9.61 -6.26 1.76
N ASN A 5 -10.64 -5.74 1.09
CA ASN A 5 -11.51 -6.44 0.16
C ASN A 5 -11.83 -5.47 -0.98
N ALA A 6 -12.05 -6.00 -2.17
CA ALA A 6 -12.53 -5.19 -3.27
C ALA A 6 -13.92 -4.60 -2.92
N PRO A 7 -14.26 -3.42 -3.44
CA PRO A 7 -15.59 -2.83 -3.26
C PRO A 7 -16.71 -3.80 -3.65
N ASP A 8 -17.70 -3.96 -2.78
CA ASP A 8 -18.94 -4.65 -3.12
C ASP A 8 -19.89 -3.65 -3.80
N ILE A 9 -19.97 -3.72 -5.13
CA ILE A 9 -20.70 -2.77 -5.95
C ILE A 9 -21.96 -3.41 -6.52
N ASP A 10 -23.11 -2.84 -6.13
CA ASP A 10 -24.35 -3.01 -6.88
C ASP A 10 -24.32 -2.12 -8.12
N PHE A 11 -24.15 -2.73 -9.30
CA PHE A 11 -24.05 -2.00 -10.57
C PHE A 11 -25.38 -1.41 -11.05
N ASP A 12 -26.51 -1.78 -10.47
CA ASP A 12 -27.82 -1.19 -10.77
C ASP A 12 -28.04 0.08 -9.96
N GLU A 13 -27.64 0.08 -8.68
CA GLU A 13 -27.70 1.27 -7.83
C GLU A 13 -26.53 2.24 -8.05
N GLN A 14 -25.38 1.75 -8.54
CA GLN A 14 -24.15 2.52 -8.73
C GLN A 14 -23.67 2.50 -10.19
N PRO A 15 -24.42 3.12 -11.13
CA PRO A 15 -24.12 3.04 -12.56
C PRO A 15 -22.79 3.71 -12.95
N GLN A 16 -22.20 4.55 -12.10
CA GLN A 16 -20.88 5.18 -12.33
C GLN A 16 -19.73 4.18 -12.39
N TYR A 17 -19.89 2.97 -11.84
CA TYR A 17 -18.89 1.90 -11.92
C TYR A 17 -19.12 0.94 -13.09
N ARG A 18 -20.21 1.10 -13.85
CA ARG A 18 -20.43 0.32 -15.07
C ARG A 18 -19.33 0.66 -16.07
N TRP A 19 -18.73 -0.39 -16.62
CA TRP A 19 -17.65 -0.30 -17.59
C TRP A 19 -18.01 -1.17 -18.80
N PRO A 20 -17.41 -0.96 -19.97
CA PRO A 20 -17.78 -1.66 -21.20
C PRO A 20 -17.23 -3.11 -21.22
N SER A 21 -17.52 -3.89 -20.18
CA SER A 21 -17.01 -5.24 -19.94
C SER A 21 -17.33 -6.19 -21.10
N TRP A 22 -18.52 -6.02 -21.69
CA TRP A 22 -19.00 -6.79 -22.86
C TRP A 22 -18.14 -6.63 -24.11
N ARG A 23 -17.30 -5.59 -24.19
CA ARG A 23 -16.37 -5.40 -25.32
C ARG A 23 -15.11 -6.27 -25.21
N VAL A 24 -14.86 -6.81 -24.02
CA VAL A 24 -13.64 -7.56 -23.67
C VAL A 24 -13.98 -8.89 -23.01
N ASP A 25 -15.19 -9.40 -23.25
CA ASP A 25 -15.68 -10.69 -22.74
C ASP A 25 -15.60 -10.88 -21.22
N TYR A 26 -15.65 -9.76 -20.47
CA TYR A 26 -15.78 -9.76 -19.02
C TYR A 26 -17.21 -9.40 -18.59
N LYS A 27 -17.57 -9.81 -17.39
CA LYS A 27 -18.77 -9.34 -16.70
C LYS A 27 -18.47 -8.07 -15.90
N LEU A 28 -19.51 -7.38 -15.45
CA LEU A 28 -19.33 -6.14 -14.70
C LEU A 28 -18.61 -6.41 -13.38
N GLU A 29 -18.94 -7.52 -12.74
CA GLU A 29 -18.43 -7.95 -11.44
C GLU A 29 -16.93 -8.29 -11.48
N ASP A 30 -16.40 -8.66 -12.66
CA ASP A 30 -14.99 -9.01 -12.82
C ASP A 30 -14.05 -7.82 -12.57
N LEU A 31 -14.55 -6.58 -12.63
CA LEU A 31 -13.78 -5.37 -12.32
C LEU A 31 -13.18 -5.39 -10.92
N PHE A 32 -14.02 -5.70 -9.92
CA PHE A 32 -13.62 -5.80 -8.52
C PHE A 32 -13.39 -7.27 -8.09
N GLY A 33 -13.64 -8.23 -8.98
CA GLY A 33 -13.25 -9.63 -8.83
C GLY A 33 -11.86 -9.93 -9.42
N GLU A 34 -11.82 -10.75 -10.48
CA GLU A 34 -10.57 -11.26 -11.08
C GLU A 34 -9.60 -10.14 -11.48
N LEU A 35 -10.09 -9.06 -12.08
CA LEU A 35 -9.21 -7.99 -12.57
C LEU A 35 -8.54 -7.26 -11.41
N HIS A 36 -9.29 -6.98 -10.35
CA HIS A 36 -8.75 -6.37 -9.15
C HIS A 36 -7.72 -7.29 -8.48
N GLU A 37 -8.06 -8.57 -8.28
CA GLU A 37 -7.14 -9.54 -7.66
C GLU A 37 -5.85 -9.67 -8.46
N LYS A 38 -5.95 -9.80 -9.78
CA LYS A 38 -4.80 -10.07 -10.65
C LYS A 38 -3.93 -8.87 -10.94
N PHE A 39 -4.53 -7.68 -11.09
CA PHE A 39 -3.83 -6.49 -11.59
C PHE A 39 -3.76 -5.33 -10.60
N ASN A 40 -4.56 -5.36 -9.53
CA ASN A 40 -4.62 -4.30 -8.52
C ASN A 40 -4.29 -4.79 -7.11
N THR A 41 -3.68 -5.97 -6.96
CA THR A 41 -3.07 -6.42 -5.70
C THR A 41 -1.56 -6.60 -5.85
N VAL A 42 -0.82 -6.17 -4.82
CA VAL A 42 0.64 -6.31 -4.77
C VAL A 42 1.04 -6.81 -3.39
N PRO A 43 1.92 -7.83 -3.28
CA PRO A 43 2.47 -8.23 -2.00
C PRO A 43 3.44 -7.16 -1.48
N ILE A 44 3.22 -6.69 -0.26
CA ILE A 44 4.17 -5.86 0.48
C ILE A 44 4.91 -6.69 1.53
N PHE A 45 6.18 -6.38 1.76
CA PHE A 45 6.92 -6.96 2.88
C PHE A 45 6.34 -6.44 4.20
N ILE A 46 6.05 -7.34 5.13
CA ILE A 46 5.44 -7.01 6.42
C ILE A 46 6.49 -6.54 7.43
N GLN A 47 7.74 -7.01 7.28
CA GLN A 47 8.85 -6.75 8.19
C GLN A 47 10.13 -6.46 7.40
N ASP A 48 11.03 -5.71 8.03
CA ASP A 48 12.41 -5.61 7.55
C ASP A 48 13.12 -6.97 7.62
N PRO A 49 14.13 -7.22 6.75
CA PRO A 49 14.81 -8.51 6.69
C PRO A 49 15.37 -9.00 8.03
N ASP A 50 15.96 -8.10 8.82
CA ASP A 50 16.53 -8.45 10.12
C ASP A 50 15.45 -8.88 11.11
N ALA A 51 14.31 -8.18 11.17
CA ALA A 51 13.21 -8.54 12.04
C ALA A 51 12.60 -9.90 11.66
N PHE A 52 12.44 -10.14 10.35
CA PHE A 52 11.98 -11.43 9.84
C PHE A 52 12.95 -12.57 10.18
N HIS A 53 14.26 -12.33 10.03
CA HIS A 53 15.29 -13.30 10.40
C HIS A 53 15.21 -13.67 11.89
N HIS A 54 15.06 -12.69 12.78
CA HIS A 54 14.93 -12.96 14.22
C HIS A 54 13.68 -13.79 14.54
N ASP A 55 12.53 -13.45 13.94
CA ASP A 55 11.30 -14.23 14.11
C ASP A 55 11.49 -15.69 13.64
N VAL A 56 12.15 -15.90 12.49
CA VAL A 56 12.45 -17.24 11.97
C VAL A 56 13.38 -18.01 12.92
N ALA A 57 14.46 -17.38 13.38
CA ALA A 57 15.44 -18.02 14.26
C ALA A 57 14.84 -18.41 15.61
N GLU A 58 14.06 -17.50 16.23
CA GLU A 58 13.32 -17.74 17.47
C GLU A 58 12.34 -18.92 17.31
N LEU A 59 11.46 -18.85 16.30
CA LEU A 59 10.42 -19.85 16.12
C LEU A 59 10.98 -21.22 15.72
N ALA A 60 12.09 -21.26 15.00
CA ALA A 60 12.77 -22.51 14.65
C ALA A 60 13.41 -23.17 15.88
N GLY A 61 13.96 -22.40 16.82
CA GLY A 61 14.52 -22.91 18.07
C GLY A 61 13.46 -23.55 18.99
N ASP A 62 12.23 -23.02 18.96
CA ASP A 62 11.14 -23.43 19.84
C ASP A 62 10.16 -24.46 19.22
N ALA A 63 10.37 -24.86 17.97
CA ALA A 63 9.45 -25.75 17.27
C ALA A 63 9.88 -27.23 17.37
N PRO A 64 9.04 -28.13 17.89
CA PRO A 64 9.35 -29.55 17.99
C PRO A 64 9.23 -30.28 16.63
N SER A 65 8.61 -29.66 15.63
CA SER A 65 8.49 -30.21 14.27
C SER A 65 8.35 -29.09 13.23
N LYS A 66 8.53 -29.46 11.96
CA LYS A 66 8.35 -28.55 10.81
C LYS A 66 6.93 -28.01 10.72
N GLU A 67 5.93 -28.85 10.99
CA GLU A 67 4.51 -28.47 10.94
C GLU A 67 4.20 -27.41 12.00
N VAL A 68 4.72 -27.59 13.22
CA VAL A 68 4.56 -26.61 14.31
C VAL A 68 5.28 -25.30 13.98
N PHE A 69 6.47 -25.37 13.39
CA PHE A 69 7.22 -24.19 12.93
C PHE A 69 6.42 -23.37 11.89
N LEU A 70 5.90 -24.04 10.86
CA LEU A 70 5.11 -23.37 9.82
C LEU A 70 3.81 -22.79 10.36
N ALA A 71 3.13 -23.49 11.27
CA ALA A 71 1.94 -22.97 11.94
C ALA A 71 2.24 -21.70 12.75
N LYS A 72 3.32 -21.72 13.55
CA LYS A 72 3.79 -20.55 14.31
C LYS A 72 4.19 -19.37 13.41
N LEU A 73 4.84 -19.62 12.27
CA LEU A 73 5.17 -18.57 11.29
C LEU A 73 3.90 -17.94 10.69
N GLN A 74 2.90 -18.75 10.37
CA GLN A 74 1.64 -18.26 9.86
C GLN A 74 0.89 -17.43 10.92
N GLU A 75 0.93 -17.84 12.18
CA GLU A 75 0.41 -17.07 13.31
C GLU A 75 1.13 -15.73 13.47
N ARG A 76 2.48 -15.73 13.47
CA ARG A 76 3.30 -14.51 13.55
C ARG A 76 2.99 -13.55 12.40
N LYS A 77 2.83 -14.06 11.17
CA LYS A 77 2.40 -13.26 10.01
C LYS A 77 1.05 -12.59 10.26
N SER A 78 0.06 -13.34 10.73
CA SER A 78 -1.28 -12.81 11.05
C SER A 78 -1.22 -11.75 12.14
N GLN A 79 -0.41 -11.97 13.18
CA GLN A 79 -0.20 -11.01 14.26
C GLN A 79 0.41 -9.70 13.74
N ARG A 80 1.47 -9.75 12.92
CA ARG A 80 2.10 -8.53 12.37
C ARG A 80 1.15 -7.73 11.47
N LEU A 81 0.30 -8.41 10.70
CA LEU A 81 -0.73 -7.75 9.89
C LEU A 81 -1.80 -7.05 10.76
N GLU A 82 -2.18 -7.65 11.89
CA GLU A 82 -3.07 -7.06 12.87
C GLU A 82 -2.43 -5.85 13.58
N GLU A 83 -1.16 -5.96 13.98
CA GLU A 83 -0.41 -4.85 14.57
C GLU A 83 -0.32 -3.66 13.60
N LEU A 84 -0.01 -3.92 12.33
CA LEU A 84 0.05 -2.90 11.28
C LEU A 84 -1.31 -2.22 11.07
N ARG A 85 -2.40 -3.00 11.04
CA ARG A 85 -3.78 -2.49 10.99
C ARG A 85 -4.03 -1.49 12.11
N ASN A 86 -3.80 -1.94 13.35
CA ASN A 86 -4.13 -1.15 14.53
C ASN A 86 -3.25 0.10 14.62
N PHE A 87 -1.98 -0.01 14.24
CA PHE A 87 -1.07 1.12 14.17
C PHE A 87 -1.59 2.19 13.19
N GLU A 88 -1.98 1.79 11.99
CA GLU A 88 -2.48 2.73 10.99
C GLU A 88 -3.78 3.43 11.39
N GLU A 89 -4.74 2.69 11.95
CA GLU A 89 -6.02 3.24 12.40
C GLU A 89 -5.78 4.28 13.52
N ASN A 90 -4.92 3.95 14.49
CA ASN A 90 -4.54 4.86 15.56
C ASN A 90 -3.77 6.08 15.04
N LEU A 91 -2.81 5.88 14.14
CA LEU A 91 -2.02 6.96 13.54
C LEU A 91 -2.92 7.92 12.76
N THR A 92 -3.84 7.39 11.97
CA THR A 92 -4.80 8.18 11.19
C THR A 92 -5.69 9.02 12.10
N ALA A 93 -6.21 8.44 13.18
CA ALA A 93 -7.01 9.15 14.17
C ALA A 93 -6.21 10.29 14.83
N LEU A 94 -4.96 10.04 15.23
CA LEU A 94 -4.09 11.06 15.82
C LEU A 94 -3.79 12.19 14.83
N ILE A 95 -3.49 11.86 13.58
CA ILE A 95 -3.21 12.87 12.55
C ILE A 95 -4.46 13.73 12.31
N ILE A 96 -5.63 13.13 12.07
CA ILE A 96 -6.86 13.87 11.78
C ILE A 96 -7.29 14.76 12.96
N THR A 97 -7.02 14.34 14.20
CA THR A 97 -7.35 15.11 15.41
C THR A 97 -6.35 16.21 15.74
N GLY A 98 -5.33 16.42 14.90
CA GLY A 98 -4.42 17.56 14.99
C GLY A 98 -3.06 17.25 15.62
N PHE A 99 -2.76 16.00 15.97
CA PHE A 99 -1.42 15.58 16.40
C PHE A 99 -0.49 15.37 15.19
N ASN A 100 -0.34 16.39 14.35
CA ASN A 100 0.47 16.31 13.14
C ASN A 100 1.19 17.64 12.86
N ARG A 101 2.10 17.62 11.88
CA ARG A 101 2.84 18.81 11.39
C ARG A 101 2.55 19.09 9.91
N LEU A 102 1.47 18.51 9.38
CA LEU A 102 1.10 18.63 7.99
C LEU A 102 0.51 20.02 7.74
N LEU A 103 0.90 20.62 6.63
CA LEU A 103 0.26 21.83 6.11
C LEU A 103 -1.08 21.47 5.46
N ASP A 104 -1.96 22.45 5.24
CA ASP A 104 -3.28 22.21 4.64
C ASP A 104 -3.26 21.38 3.35
N PRO A 105 -2.33 21.58 2.38
CA PRO A 105 -2.26 20.75 1.19
C PRO A 105 -1.91 19.28 1.50
N GLN A 106 -0.96 19.07 2.41
CA GLN A 106 -0.54 17.74 2.87
C GLN A 106 -1.66 17.04 3.62
N MET A 107 -2.40 17.78 4.48
CA MET A 107 -3.52 17.24 5.23
C MET A 107 -4.66 16.81 4.30
N LYS A 108 -5.00 17.62 3.29
CA LYS A 108 -6.00 17.25 2.27
C LYS A 108 -5.59 16.01 1.49
N ALA A 109 -4.33 15.95 1.06
CA ALA A 109 -3.81 14.80 0.34
C ALA A 109 -3.73 13.55 1.23
N PHE A 110 -3.42 13.71 2.52
CA PHE A 110 -3.42 12.63 3.51
C PHE A 110 -4.83 12.06 3.71
N VAL A 111 -5.85 12.90 3.88
CA VAL A 111 -7.25 12.44 3.97
C VAL A 111 -7.66 11.69 2.69
N HIS A 112 -7.25 12.21 1.53
CA HIS A 112 -7.51 11.53 0.26
C HIS A 112 -6.82 10.17 0.20
N LEU A 113 -5.57 10.06 0.65
CA LEU A 113 -4.83 8.80 0.75
C LEU A 113 -5.51 7.80 1.70
N CYS A 114 -5.91 8.23 2.90
CA CYS A 114 -6.61 7.36 3.85
C CYS A 114 -7.94 6.85 3.29
N ASN A 115 -8.67 7.67 2.53
CA ASN A 115 -9.97 7.31 1.97
C ASN A 115 -9.88 6.42 0.73
N SER A 116 -8.91 6.68 -0.14
CA SER A 116 -8.84 6.04 -1.47
C SER A 116 -7.78 4.97 -1.57
N ALA A 117 -6.75 4.98 -0.71
CA ALA A 117 -5.63 4.04 -0.67
C ALA A 117 -5.11 3.61 -2.05
N SER A 118 -5.10 4.55 -2.99
CA SER A 118 -4.77 4.31 -4.38
C SER A 118 -3.33 4.74 -4.65
N PHE A 119 -2.77 4.22 -5.73
CA PHE A 119 -1.47 4.67 -6.21
C PHE A 119 -1.45 6.19 -6.46
N ASP A 120 -2.51 6.72 -7.05
CA ASP A 120 -2.63 8.15 -7.36
C ASP A 120 -2.67 9.02 -6.10
N SER A 121 -3.41 8.60 -5.07
CA SER A 121 -3.48 9.36 -3.82
C SER A 121 -2.19 9.26 -3.01
N LEU A 122 -1.48 8.14 -3.10
CA LEU A 122 -0.14 7.98 -2.52
C LEU A 122 0.84 8.94 -3.19
N ILE A 123 0.87 8.98 -4.53
CA ILE A 123 1.69 9.95 -5.27
C ILE A 123 1.30 11.37 -4.91
N ALA A 124 0.02 11.70 -4.94
CA ALA A 124 -0.47 13.04 -4.64
C ALA A 124 -0.02 13.48 -3.24
N PHE A 125 -0.13 12.60 -2.25
CA PHE A 125 0.36 12.85 -0.89
C PHE A 125 1.87 13.12 -0.88
N TRP A 126 2.70 12.25 -1.44
CA TRP A 126 4.15 12.45 -1.45
C TRP A 126 4.58 13.69 -2.24
N ALA A 127 3.89 14.01 -3.33
CA ALA A 127 4.13 15.19 -4.14
C ALA A 127 3.93 16.49 -3.34
N THR A 128 3.07 16.50 -2.32
CA THR A 128 2.86 17.70 -1.47
C THR A 128 4.05 18.05 -0.57
N PHE A 129 5.04 17.16 -0.43
CA PHE A 129 6.30 17.44 0.27
C PHE A 129 7.38 18.02 -0.64
N LEU A 130 7.13 18.03 -1.95
CA LEU A 130 8.06 18.52 -2.93
C LEU A 130 7.89 20.04 -3.12
N GLY A 131 9.01 20.72 -3.24
CA GLY A 131 9.07 22.15 -3.51
C GLY A 131 10.37 22.50 -4.24
N PRO A 132 10.55 23.75 -4.65
CA PRO A 132 11.70 24.16 -5.42
C PRO A 132 13.00 23.89 -4.64
N ASN A 133 14.03 23.44 -5.35
CA ASN A 133 15.36 23.31 -4.77
C ASN A 133 15.96 24.69 -4.44
N LYS A 134 17.17 24.72 -3.88
CA LYS A 134 17.88 25.97 -3.52
C LYS A 134 18.13 26.95 -4.70
N TYR A 135 17.87 26.53 -5.93
CA TYR A 135 18.00 27.33 -7.15
C TYR A 135 16.64 27.76 -7.73
N GLY A 136 15.53 27.49 -7.04
CA GLY A 136 14.18 27.81 -7.53
C GLY A 136 13.68 26.84 -8.60
N THR A 137 14.35 25.71 -8.83
CA THR A 137 13.91 24.71 -9.82
C THR A 137 12.89 23.79 -9.19
N GLU A 138 11.72 23.68 -9.81
CA GLU A 138 10.68 22.74 -9.40
C GLU A 138 11.13 21.27 -9.57
N PRO A 139 10.76 20.38 -8.65
CA PRO A 139 11.09 18.97 -8.74
C PRO A 139 10.28 18.29 -9.84
N SER A 140 10.95 17.47 -10.65
CA SER A 140 10.30 16.62 -11.65
C SER A 140 10.42 15.14 -11.23
N LEU A 141 9.29 14.50 -10.94
CA LEU A 141 9.24 13.06 -10.64
C LEU A 141 9.50 12.17 -11.87
N GLY A 142 9.57 12.76 -13.08
CA GLY A 142 9.82 12.06 -14.34
C GLY A 142 11.28 11.79 -14.71
N LEU A 143 12.25 11.96 -13.80
CA LEU A 143 13.69 11.95 -14.12
C LEU A 143 14.51 10.80 -13.53
N SER A 144 13.89 9.76 -12.97
CA SER A 144 14.60 8.61 -12.35
C SER A 144 14.90 7.43 -13.28
N ILE A 145 14.66 7.51 -14.60
CA ILE A 145 15.04 6.44 -15.55
C ILE A 145 16.48 6.60 -16.09
N LEU A 146 17.19 7.70 -15.82
CA LEU A 146 18.50 7.97 -16.43
C LEU A 146 19.74 7.78 -15.53
N CYS A 147 19.60 7.38 -14.26
CA CYS A 147 20.76 7.17 -13.37
C CYS A 147 21.24 5.71 -13.24
N THR A 148 20.77 4.78 -14.07
CA THR A 148 21.30 3.40 -14.12
C THR A 148 22.23 3.14 -15.30
N SER A 149 22.68 4.17 -16.03
CA SER A 149 23.59 4.03 -17.18
C SER A 149 24.96 4.72 -17.01
N MET A 150 25.45 4.93 -15.78
CA MET A 150 26.84 5.38 -15.54
C MET A 150 27.52 4.64 -14.40
N ALA A 151 27.47 3.30 -14.42
CA ALA A 151 28.32 2.45 -13.58
C ALA A 151 28.91 1.26 -14.36
N SER A 152 29.26 1.46 -15.63
CA SER A 152 30.13 0.53 -16.35
C SER A 152 31.12 1.33 -17.20
N PHE A 153 32.19 1.79 -16.56
CA PHE A 153 33.47 2.12 -17.19
C PHE A 153 34.56 2.21 -16.11
N ARG A 154 35.10 1.06 -15.74
CA ARG A 154 36.54 0.71 -15.66
C ARG A 154 36.74 -0.57 -14.86
#